data_AF-A0A3M1D4T9-F1
#
_entry.id   AF-A0A3M1D4T9-F1
#
_cell.length_a   1.000
_cell.length_b   1.000
_cell.length_c   1.000
_cell.angle_alpha   90.00
_cell.angle_beta   90.00
_cell.angle_gamma   90.00
#
_symmetry.space_group_name_H-M   'P 1'
#
loop_
_entity.id
_entity.type
_entity.pdbx_description
1 polymer ?
#
loop_
_entity_poly.entity_id
_entity_poly.type
_entity_poly.pdbx_seq_one_letter_code
_entity_poly.pdbx_strand_id
1 'polypeptide(L)'
;GNASGPLDLTFDGDDNTQWALFLVKSSALNTHQVEKIPLDPVTQSAMVEIPDLASWYTVAMVAVNLSEFGGAASYTYSLTAPSPYAVSSTVLTDTLVYSGATRQFAYQVTNPSTVGDVYDVYGWDDSGWVATDTTDIFLSPGESKIVYIPVTPPVGTPLGDRSDLHFRADSRSDSLVFDEQVTYAVTVVQHGDVNLDGAVDVADLTALISHLFVDFAPLTVPEAGNVNCVGTVDVADLTGLIDWLFVNFTPSPCNPF
;
A
#
# COMPACT_ATOMS: atom_id res chain seq x y z
N GLY A 1 26.65 2.60 14.76
CA GLY A 1 26.09 1.25 14.95
C GLY A 1 26.93 0.28 14.17
N ASN A 2 27.12 -0.93 14.66
CA ASN A 2 27.74 -1.99 13.86
C ASN A 2 26.71 -2.39 12.80
N ALA A 3 26.91 -1.98 11.55
CA ALA A 3 26.07 -2.43 10.45
C ALA A 3 26.35 -3.93 10.23
N SER A 4 25.47 -4.78 10.75
CA SER A 4 25.44 -6.21 10.47
C SER A 4 24.44 -6.43 9.32
N GLY A 5 24.92 -6.28 8.09
CA GLY A 5 24.13 -6.49 6.89
C GLY A 5 25.04 -6.71 5.68
N PRO A 6 24.47 -7.11 4.53
CA PRO A 6 25.22 -7.19 3.30
C PRO A 6 25.81 -5.81 2.96
N LEU A 7 26.90 -5.80 2.21
CA LEU A 7 27.46 -4.60 1.63
C LEU A 7 27.64 -4.80 0.13
N ASP A 8 26.92 -4.03 -0.66
CA ASP A 8 27.06 -4.00 -2.11
C ASP A 8 28.13 -2.98 -2.49
N LEU A 9 29.14 -3.45 -3.21
CA LEU A 9 30.15 -2.62 -3.83
C LEU A 9 29.90 -2.63 -5.33
N THR A 10 29.75 -1.45 -5.91
CA THR A 10 29.69 -1.28 -7.37
C THR A 10 30.96 -0.62 -7.85
N PHE A 11 31.51 -1.12 -8.95
CA PHE A 11 32.60 -0.51 -9.70
C PHE A 11 32.15 -0.31 -11.14
N ASP A 12 32.49 0.84 -11.70
CA ASP A 12 32.20 1.20 -13.09
C ASP A 12 33.43 1.90 -13.68
N GLY A 13 34.14 1.19 -14.57
CA GLY A 13 35.37 1.67 -15.21
C GLY A 13 35.10 2.17 -16.62
N ASP A 14 35.97 3.04 -17.15
CA ASP A 14 35.89 3.47 -18.55
C ASP A 14 35.94 2.27 -19.53
N ASP A 15 34.89 2.11 -20.34
CA ASP A 15 34.72 1.08 -21.37
C ASP A 15 35.87 1.00 -22.39
N ASN A 16 36.62 2.10 -22.58
CA ASN A 16 37.77 2.13 -23.49
C ASN A 16 39.07 1.61 -22.86
N THR A 17 39.00 1.19 -21.59
CA THR A 17 40.15 0.77 -20.79
C THR A 17 39.94 -0.67 -20.32
N GLN A 18 41.03 -1.46 -20.28
CA GLN A 18 40.97 -2.79 -19.68
C GLN A 18 41.14 -2.68 -18.18
N TRP A 19 40.21 -3.27 -17.43
CA TRP A 19 40.24 -3.25 -15.96
C TRP A 19 40.39 -4.66 -15.38
N ALA A 20 41.00 -4.73 -14.20
CA ALA A 20 40.86 -5.87 -13.30
C ALA A 20 40.38 -5.38 -11.94
N LEU A 21 39.40 -6.08 -11.39
CA LEU A 21 38.84 -5.78 -10.08
C LEU A 21 39.17 -6.91 -9.11
N PHE A 22 39.64 -6.56 -7.93
CA PHE A 22 39.95 -7.50 -6.85
C PHE A 22 39.26 -7.07 -5.57
N LEU A 23 38.71 -8.05 -4.85
CA LEU A 23 38.21 -7.89 -3.50
C LEU A 23 39.22 -8.51 -2.53
N VAL A 24 39.72 -7.70 -1.61
CA VAL A 24 40.65 -8.13 -0.56
C VAL A 24 39.91 -8.17 0.77
N LYS A 25 39.65 -9.37 1.27
CA LYS A 25 38.97 -9.63 2.55
C LYS A 25 40.00 -10.03 3.59
N SER A 26 40.08 -9.34 4.72
CA SER A 26 41.02 -9.65 5.80
C SER A 26 40.28 -10.19 7.01
N SER A 27 40.65 -11.36 7.53
CA SER A 27 40.08 -11.91 8.77
C SER A 27 40.93 -11.57 10.01
N ALA A 28 42.17 -11.15 9.80
CA ALA A 28 43.09 -10.64 10.82
C ALA A 28 44.13 -9.71 10.16
N LEU A 29 44.95 -9.02 10.97
CA LEU A 29 45.94 -8.03 10.51
C LEU A 29 46.84 -8.51 9.35
N ASN A 30 47.18 -9.80 9.32
CA ASN A 30 48.08 -10.40 8.31
C ASN A 30 47.47 -11.64 7.65
N THR A 31 46.15 -11.74 7.59
CA THR A 31 45.45 -12.88 6.97
C THR A 31 44.44 -12.35 5.97
N HIS A 32 44.76 -12.50 4.69
CA HIS A 32 44.01 -11.92 3.57
C HIS A 32 43.57 -13.01 2.59
N GLN A 33 42.35 -12.85 2.09
CA GLN A 33 41.82 -13.57 0.94
C GLN A 33 41.63 -12.57 -0.19
N VAL A 34 42.25 -12.83 -1.33
CA VAL A 34 42.10 -12.01 -2.54
C VAL A 34 41.26 -12.78 -3.55
N GLU A 35 40.20 -12.14 -4.02
CA GLU A 35 39.25 -12.69 -4.98
C GLU A 35 39.18 -11.78 -6.19
N LYS A 36 39.36 -12.34 -7.39
CA LYS A 36 39.19 -11.57 -8.63
C LYS A 36 37.70 -11.50 -8.96
N ILE A 37 37.18 -10.29 -9.12
CA ILE A 37 35.79 -10.06 -9.48
C ILE A 37 35.69 -9.98 -11.01
N PRO A 38 34.83 -10.79 -11.65
CA PRO A 38 34.62 -10.68 -13.08
C PRO A 38 33.91 -9.36 -13.40
N LEU A 39 34.44 -8.63 -14.37
CA LEU A 39 33.81 -7.43 -14.93
C LEU A 39 32.98 -7.81 -16.15
N ASP A 40 31.91 -7.06 -16.41
CA ASP A 40 31.25 -7.09 -17.71
C ASP A 40 32.27 -6.75 -18.81
N PRO A 41 32.40 -7.57 -19.86
CA PRO A 41 33.43 -7.38 -20.87
C PRO A 41 33.21 -6.14 -21.74
N VAL A 42 32.00 -5.58 -21.76
CA VAL A 42 31.63 -4.38 -22.52
C VAL A 42 31.71 -3.15 -21.64
N THR A 43 30.98 -3.14 -20.52
CA THR A 43 30.85 -1.95 -19.66
C THR A 43 31.92 -1.83 -18.58
N GLN A 44 32.84 -2.81 -18.49
CA GLN A 44 33.91 -2.85 -17.48
C GLN A 44 33.42 -2.64 -16.04
N SER A 45 32.16 -2.99 -15.77
CA SER A 45 31.50 -2.77 -14.49
C SER A 45 31.22 -4.08 -13.77
N ALA A 46 31.09 -4.01 -12.44
CA ALA A 46 30.70 -5.14 -11.61
C ALA A 46 30.02 -4.67 -10.33
N MET A 47 29.15 -5.54 -9.81
CA MET A 47 28.57 -5.43 -8.48
C MET A 47 28.97 -6.66 -7.68
N VAL A 48 29.40 -6.46 -6.44
CA VAL A 48 29.74 -7.53 -5.50
C VAL A 48 29.03 -7.32 -4.19
N GLU A 49 28.32 -8.34 -3.72
CA GLU A 49 27.71 -8.36 -2.39
C GLU A 49 28.67 -9.01 -1.38
N ILE A 50 28.82 -8.39 -0.22
CA ILE A 50 29.57 -8.92 0.92
C ILE A 50 28.57 -9.22 2.04
N PRO A 51 28.08 -10.46 2.19
CA PRO A 51 26.92 -10.78 3.04
C PRO A 51 27.16 -10.61 4.55
N ASP A 52 28.41 -10.67 5.01
CA ASP A 52 28.75 -10.59 6.43
C ASP A 52 29.99 -9.71 6.63
N LEU A 53 29.83 -8.39 6.44
CA LEU A 53 30.92 -7.43 6.63
C LEU A 53 31.52 -7.49 8.05
N ALA A 54 30.68 -7.80 9.05
CA ALA A 54 31.08 -7.85 10.45
C ALA A 54 32.03 -9.02 10.77
N SER A 55 32.01 -10.09 9.97
CA SER A 55 32.97 -11.20 10.08
C SER A 55 34.39 -10.86 9.62
N TRP A 56 34.58 -9.72 8.94
CA TRP A 56 35.86 -9.32 8.39
C TRP A 56 36.51 -8.22 9.23
N TYR A 57 37.82 -8.33 9.42
CA TYR A 57 38.65 -7.29 10.01
C TYR A 57 38.69 -6.05 9.11
N THR A 58 38.89 -6.25 7.80
CA THR A 58 38.78 -5.21 6.78
C THR A 58 38.33 -5.80 5.44
N VAL A 59 37.66 -5.01 4.62
CA VAL A 59 37.40 -5.32 3.21
C VAL A 59 37.85 -4.13 2.36
N ALA A 60 38.58 -4.42 1.28
CA ALA A 60 39.07 -3.42 0.34
C ALA A 60 38.79 -3.85 -1.10
N MET A 61 38.30 -2.92 -1.92
CA MET A 61 38.17 -3.10 -3.36
C MET A 61 39.36 -2.44 -4.07
N VAL A 62 40.01 -3.20 -4.95
CA VAL A 62 41.19 -2.74 -5.69
C VAL A 62 40.88 -2.86 -7.18
N ALA A 63 40.68 -1.72 -7.83
CA ALA A 63 40.58 -1.61 -9.28
C ALA A 63 41.96 -1.32 -9.87
N VAL A 64 42.32 -2.05 -10.92
CA VAL A 64 43.60 -1.94 -11.62
C VAL A 64 43.33 -1.68 -13.09
N ASN A 65 43.83 -0.56 -13.59
CA ASN A 65 43.88 -0.29 -15.03
C ASN A 65 45.02 -1.13 -15.66
N LEU A 66 44.67 -2.00 -16.60
CA LEU A 66 45.57 -2.90 -17.31
C LEU A 66 46.02 -2.36 -18.68
N SER A 67 45.45 -1.25 -19.15
CA SER A 67 45.82 -0.64 -20.42
C SER A 67 47.22 -0.03 -20.36
N GLU A 68 48.13 -0.54 -21.19
CA GLU A 68 49.45 0.04 -21.36
C GLU A 68 49.38 1.33 -22.18
N PHE A 69 50.15 2.35 -21.79
CA PHE A 69 50.25 3.64 -22.48
C PHE A 69 48.91 4.41 -22.65
N GLY A 70 47.88 4.04 -21.89
CA GLY A 70 46.59 4.73 -21.86
C GLY A 70 46.69 6.12 -21.22
N GLY A 71 45.79 7.02 -21.62
CA GLY A 71 45.58 8.29 -20.92
C GLY A 71 44.94 8.07 -19.54
N ALA A 72 44.60 9.17 -18.86
CA ALA A 72 43.79 9.08 -17.64
C ALA A 72 42.45 8.41 -17.96
N ALA A 73 42.11 7.33 -17.25
CA ALA A 73 40.84 6.62 -17.37
C ALA A 73 39.91 7.06 -16.23
N SER A 74 38.65 7.33 -16.56
CA SER A 74 37.62 7.58 -15.54
C SER A 74 37.15 6.27 -14.93
N TYR A 75 36.75 6.35 -13.66
CA TYR A 75 36.03 5.27 -12.99
C TYR A 75 35.17 5.86 -11.88
N THR A 76 34.11 5.14 -11.52
CA THR A 76 33.31 5.42 -10.34
C THR A 76 33.20 4.16 -9.49
N TYR A 77 32.94 4.36 -8.20
CA TYR A 77 32.60 3.28 -7.29
C TYR A 77 31.51 3.77 -6.33
N SER A 78 30.69 2.84 -5.87
CA SER A 78 29.70 3.09 -4.83
C SER A 78 29.67 1.94 -3.86
N LEU A 79 29.19 2.24 -2.66
CA LEU A 79 29.06 1.32 -1.56
C LEU A 79 27.67 1.54 -0.98
N THR A 80 26.84 0.51 -1.02
CA THR A 80 25.45 0.54 -0.56
C THR A 80 25.27 -0.61 0.42
N ALA A 81 24.79 -0.33 1.63
CA ALA A 81 24.32 -1.40 2.52
C ALA A 81 22.83 -1.60 2.22
N PRO A 82 22.38 -2.76 1.70
CA PRO A 82 20.97 -3.02 1.53
C PRO A 82 20.27 -2.90 2.87
N SER A 83 19.08 -2.30 2.87
CA SER A 83 18.27 -2.26 4.08
C SER A 83 17.94 -3.70 4.50
N PRO A 84 18.16 -4.09 5.77
CA PRO A 84 17.67 -5.36 6.26
C PRO A 84 16.14 -5.35 6.41
N TYR A 85 15.51 -4.18 6.32
CA TYR A 85 14.06 -3.99 6.39
C TYR A 85 13.45 -4.08 5.00
N ALA A 86 12.22 -4.55 4.95
CA ALA A 86 11.42 -4.58 3.74
C ALA A 86 9.94 -4.51 4.14
N VAL A 87 9.10 -4.02 3.24
CA VAL A 87 7.65 -4.00 3.42
C VAL A 87 6.98 -4.30 2.09
N SER A 88 5.86 -4.98 2.15
CA SER A 88 4.96 -5.19 1.02
C SER A 88 3.53 -5.10 1.51
N SER A 89 2.62 -4.62 0.68
CA SER A 89 1.26 -4.35 1.09
C SER A 89 0.25 -4.57 -0.03
N THR A 90 -1.02 -4.69 0.32
CA THR A 90 -2.11 -4.87 -0.64
C THR A 90 -3.44 -4.39 -0.06
N VAL A 91 -4.29 -3.79 -0.91
CA VAL A 91 -5.67 -3.42 -0.54
C VAL A 91 -6.59 -4.58 -0.89
N LEU A 92 -7.37 -5.05 0.09
CA LEU A 92 -8.23 -6.23 -0.03
C LEU A 92 -9.71 -5.88 -0.25
N THR A 93 -10.13 -4.67 0.11
CA THR A 93 -11.51 -4.21 -0.06
C THR A 93 -11.76 -3.79 -1.50
N ASP A 94 -12.99 -4.04 -1.99
CA ASP A 94 -13.43 -3.51 -3.29
C ASP A 94 -13.60 -1.98 -3.28
N THR A 95 -14.08 -1.41 -4.38
CA THR A 95 -14.07 0.04 -4.61
C THR A 95 -15.36 0.76 -4.20
N LEU A 96 -16.39 0.05 -3.71
CA LEU A 96 -17.71 0.66 -3.52
C LEU A 96 -17.86 1.37 -2.17
N VAL A 97 -18.53 2.52 -2.10
CA VAL A 97 -18.84 3.22 -0.85
C VAL A 97 -20.24 3.82 -0.91
N TYR A 98 -20.89 4.06 0.23
CA TYR A 98 -22.15 4.81 0.24
C TYR A 98 -21.87 6.28 0.55
N SER A 99 -22.69 7.17 0.00
CA SER A 99 -22.65 8.60 0.31
C SER A 99 -22.98 8.81 1.78
N GLY A 100 -22.17 9.56 2.53
CA GLY A 100 -22.39 9.83 3.95
C GLY A 100 -22.08 8.69 4.94
N ALA A 101 -21.91 7.45 4.47
CA ALA A 101 -21.56 6.31 5.32
C ALA A 101 -20.04 6.06 5.36
N THR A 102 -19.56 5.45 6.45
CA THR A 102 -18.16 5.06 6.59
C THR A 102 -17.95 3.60 6.21
N ARG A 103 -17.02 3.32 5.29
CA ARG A 103 -16.56 1.97 4.96
C ARG A 103 -15.14 1.74 5.44
N GLN A 104 -14.88 0.55 6.00
CA GLN A 104 -13.55 0.15 6.43
C GLN A 104 -12.80 -0.55 5.28
N PHE A 105 -11.77 0.08 4.75
CA PHE A 105 -10.89 -0.51 3.75
C PHE A 105 -9.81 -1.35 4.44
N ALA A 106 -9.78 -2.65 4.13
CA ALA A 106 -8.81 -3.60 4.64
C ALA A 106 -7.51 -3.48 3.84
N TYR A 107 -6.46 -3.04 4.51
CA TYR A 107 -5.12 -2.88 3.97
C TYR A 107 -4.18 -3.86 4.68
N GLN A 108 -3.72 -4.87 3.95
CA GLN A 108 -2.80 -5.87 4.48
C GLN A 108 -1.36 -5.39 4.30
N VAL A 109 -0.62 -5.36 5.40
CA VAL A 109 0.82 -5.05 5.43
C VAL A 109 1.57 -6.31 5.84
N THR A 110 2.64 -6.62 5.13
CA THR A 110 3.50 -7.78 5.35
C THR A 110 4.94 -7.33 5.49
N ASN A 111 5.66 -7.92 6.45
CA ASN A 111 7.09 -7.76 6.61
C ASN A 111 7.81 -8.98 5.97
N PRO A 112 8.25 -8.91 4.70
CA PRO A 112 8.97 -10.01 4.06
C PRO A 112 10.45 -10.10 4.51
N SER A 113 10.90 -9.20 5.38
CA SER A 113 12.30 -9.13 5.80
C SER A 113 12.66 -10.19 6.84
N THR A 114 13.95 -10.26 7.19
CA THR A 114 14.46 -11.20 8.21
C THR A 114 14.51 -10.61 9.62
N VAL A 115 14.16 -9.33 9.77
CA VAL A 115 14.16 -8.61 11.05
C VAL A 115 12.76 -8.06 11.36
N GLY A 116 12.41 -7.97 12.64
CA GLY A 116 11.15 -7.33 13.04
C GLY A 116 11.23 -5.82 12.87
N ASP A 117 10.09 -5.18 12.59
CA ASP A 117 10.03 -3.73 12.38
C ASP A 117 8.69 -3.14 12.83
N VAL A 118 8.66 -1.83 13.02
CA VAL A 118 7.44 -1.06 13.21
C VAL A 118 7.16 -0.26 11.94
N TYR A 119 5.94 -0.38 11.43
CA TYR A 119 5.48 0.36 10.26
C TYR A 119 4.47 1.43 10.65
N ASP A 120 4.67 2.64 10.13
CA ASP A 120 3.66 3.69 10.11
C ASP A 120 2.74 3.46 8.92
N VAL A 121 1.46 3.22 9.19
CA VAL A 121 0.44 2.93 8.18
C VAL A 121 -0.57 4.06 8.15
N TYR A 122 -0.80 4.63 6.97
CA TYR A 122 -1.77 5.70 6.80
C TYR A 122 -2.38 5.67 5.40
N GLY A 123 -3.55 6.31 5.29
CA GLY A 123 -4.25 6.50 4.03
C GLY A 123 -4.61 7.97 3.82
N TRP A 124 -4.74 8.35 2.55
CA TRP A 124 -5.23 9.66 2.14
C TRP A 124 -5.90 9.56 0.77
N ASP A 125 -6.59 10.62 0.38
CA ASP A 125 -7.29 10.69 -0.90
C ASP A 125 -7.32 12.12 -1.45
N ASP A 126 -7.82 12.27 -2.67
CA ASP A 126 -7.92 13.54 -3.38
C ASP A 126 -9.20 14.34 -3.05
N SER A 127 -10.19 13.71 -2.42
CA SER A 127 -11.54 14.25 -2.21
C SER A 127 -11.86 14.53 -0.73
N GLY A 128 -10.94 14.21 0.19
CA GLY A 128 -11.10 14.32 1.63
C GLY A 128 -12.03 13.28 2.26
N TRP A 129 -12.22 12.12 1.62
CA TRP A 129 -13.02 11.01 2.13
C TRP A 129 -12.28 10.22 3.21
N VAL A 130 -10.95 10.29 3.25
CA VAL A 130 -10.09 9.63 4.23
C VAL A 130 -9.56 10.68 5.19
N ALA A 131 -9.93 10.55 6.47
CA ALA A 131 -9.26 11.31 7.52
C ALA A 131 -7.85 10.77 7.67
N THR A 132 -6.84 11.56 7.29
CA THR A 132 -5.44 11.16 7.42
C THR A 132 -5.11 10.92 8.89
N ASP A 133 -4.88 9.66 9.22
CA ASP A 133 -4.42 9.21 10.52
C ASP A 133 -3.33 8.16 10.34
N THR A 134 -2.40 8.10 11.28
CA THR A 134 -1.29 7.15 11.25
C THR A 134 -1.49 6.11 12.33
N THR A 135 -1.55 4.85 11.92
CA THR A 135 -1.57 3.69 12.81
C THR A 135 -0.22 3.01 12.76
N ASP A 136 0.40 2.74 13.90
CA ASP A 136 1.62 1.97 13.96
C ASP A 136 1.38 0.50 14.25
N ILE A 137 2.09 -0.35 13.51
CA ILE A 137 2.03 -1.80 13.67
C ILE A 137 3.43 -2.37 13.76
N PHE A 138 3.67 -3.20 14.77
CA PHE A 138 4.86 -4.04 14.81
C PHE A 138 4.59 -5.35 14.07
N LEU A 139 5.50 -5.77 13.20
CA LEU A 139 5.46 -7.07 12.51
C LEU A 139 6.80 -7.80 12.66
N SER A 140 6.72 -9.06 13.08
CA SER A 140 7.84 -9.99 13.09
C SER A 140 8.24 -10.38 11.66
N PRO A 141 9.43 -10.98 11.45
CA PRO A 141 9.83 -11.51 10.15
C PRO A 141 8.78 -12.46 9.55
N GLY A 142 8.34 -12.19 8.33
CA GLY A 142 7.31 -12.96 7.60
C GLY A 142 5.87 -12.77 8.09
N GLU A 143 5.62 -11.89 9.06
CA GLU A 143 4.28 -11.62 9.59
C GLU A 143 3.48 -10.68 8.68
N SER A 144 2.16 -10.90 8.62
CA SER A 144 1.19 -10.02 7.96
C SER A 144 0.10 -9.58 8.93
N LYS A 145 -0.37 -8.34 8.80
CA LYS A 145 -1.50 -7.79 9.57
C LYS A 145 -2.41 -6.95 8.67
N ILE A 146 -3.71 -6.98 8.96
CA ILE A 146 -4.70 -6.12 8.30
C ILE A 146 -4.93 -4.88 9.18
N VAL A 147 -4.82 -3.72 8.55
CA VAL A 147 -5.22 -2.41 9.10
C VAL A 147 -6.49 -1.98 8.39
N TYR A 148 -7.45 -1.44 9.16
CA TYR A 148 -8.70 -0.93 8.61
C TYR A 148 -8.64 0.59 8.56
N ILE A 149 -8.76 1.15 7.36
CA ILE A 149 -8.73 2.59 7.12
C ILE A 149 -10.15 3.05 6.79
N PRO A 150 -10.75 3.97 7.56
CA PRO A 150 -12.09 4.47 7.31
C PRO A 150 -12.12 5.39 6.09
N VAL A 151 -13.05 5.14 5.19
CA VAL A 151 -13.37 5.98 4.02
C VAL A 151 -14.81 6.43 4.15
N THR A 152 -15.03 7.75 4.21
CA THR A 152 -16.33 8.38 4.46
C THR A 152 -16.57 9.50 3.45
N PRO A 153 -17.21 9.20 2.31
CA PRO A 153 -17.69 10.24 1.41
C PRO A 153 -18.65 11.19 2.15
N PRO A 154 -18.59 12.51 1.94
CA PRO A 154 -19.57 13.43 2.50
C PRO A 154 -21.00 13.06 2.14
N VAL A 155 -21.96 13.39 3.01
CA VAL A 155 -23.40 13.23 2.72
C VAL A 155 -23.75 14.05 1.48
N GLY A 156 -24.51 13.44 0.57
CA GLY A 156 -24.91 14.07 -0.68
C GLY A 156 -23.85 14.06 -1.79
N THR A 157 -22.72 13.36 -1.59
CA THR A 157 -21.81 13.02 -2.69
C THR A 157 -22.61 12.33 -3.80
N PRO A 158 -22.56 12.82 -5.06
CA PRO A 158 -23.33 12.24 -6.17
C PRO A 158 -22.98 10.77 -6.41
N LEU A 159 -23.93 9.98 -6.92
CA LEU A 159 -23.69 8.58 -7.27
C LEU A 159 -22.72 8.47 -8.46
N GLY A 160 -21.80 7.51 -8.38
CA GLY A 160 -20.76 7.30 -9.39
C GLY A 160 -19.58 8.27 -9.28
N ASP A 161 -19.58 9.17 -8.30
CA ASP A 161 -18.45 10.03 -8.02
C ASP A 161 -17.29 9.19 -7.49
N ARG A 162 -16.06 9.58 -7.84
CA ARG A 162 -14.86 8.77 -7.61
C ARG A 162 -13.81 9.58 -6.86
N SER A 163 -13.16 8.93 -5.90
CA SER A 163 -11.95 9.44 -5.25
C SER A 163 -10.81 8.44 -5.38
N ASP A 164 -9.63 8.91 -5.76
CA ASP A 164 -8.41 8.09 -5.77
C ASP A 164 -7.86 7.97 -4.35
N LEU A 165 -7.73 6.73 -3.88
CA LEU A 165 -7.30 6.39 -2.52
C LEU A 165 -5.86 5.90 -2.54
N HIS A 166 -5.06 6.44 -1.64
CA HIS A 166 -3.67 6.05 -1.43
C HIS A 166 -3.50 5.40 -0.06
N PHE A 167 -2.77 4.30 -0.03
CA PHE A 167 -2.47 3.53 1.17
C PHE A 167 -0.97 3.31 1.22
N ARG A 168 -0.34 3.63 2.36
CA ARG A 168 1.11 3.55 2.48
C ARG A 168 1.52 2.95 3.82
N ALA A 169 2.58 2.15 3.77
CA ALA A 169 3.26 1.61 4.93
C ALA A 169 4.75 1.98 4.87
N ASP A 170 5.21 2.78 5.83
CA ASP A 170 6.61 3.22 5.94
C ASP A 170 7.30 2.50 7.10
N SER A 171 8.49 1.96 6.87
CA SER A 171 9.35 1.44 7.94
C SER A 171 9.82 2.58 8.84
N ARG A 172 9.66 2.42 10.15
CA ARG A 172 10.24 3.37 11.13
C ARG A 172 11.76 3.21 11.29
N SER A 173 12.28 2.03 10.98
CA SER A 173 13.70 1.73 11.13
C SER A 173 14.53 2.17 9.92
N ASP A 174 13.90 2.27 8.74
CA ASP A 174 14.52 2.79 7.53
C ASP A 174 13.52 3.59 6.68
N SER A 175 13.70 4.92 6.62
CA SER A 175 12.82 5.84 5.89
C SER A 175 12.81 5.64 4.37
N LEU A 176 13.74 4.86 3.80
CA LEU A 176 13.74 4.53 2.37
C LEU A 176 12.93 3.26 2.07
N VAL A 177 12.50 2.53 3.09
CA VAL A 177 11.69 1.31 2.97
C VAL A 177 10.23 1.65 3.19
N PHE A 178 9.48 1.71 2.10
CA PHE A 178 8.03 1.88 2.13
C PHE A 178 7.39 1.11 0.98
N ASP A 179 6.09 0.86 1.10
CA ASP A 179 5.27 0.37 0.00
C ASP A 179 3.98 1.19 -0.06
N GLU A 180 3.52 1.45 -1.29
CA GLU A 180 2.35 2.29 -1.55
C GLU A 180 1.42 1.60 -2.55
N GLN A 181 0.13 1.60 -2.21
CA GLN A 181 -0.94 1.05 -3.05
C GLN A 181 -1.91 2.17 -3.40
N VAL A 182 -2.32 2.20 -4.66
CA VAL A 182 -3.33 3.13 -5.16
C VAL A 182 -4.54 2.32 -5.62
N THR A 183 -5.71 2.71 -5.13
CA THR A 183 -7.01 2.21 -5.59
C THR A 183 -7.96 3.39 -5.68
N TYR A 184 -9.26 3.15 -5.80
CA TYR A 184 -10.26 4.21 -5.79
C TYR A 184 -11.51 3.76 -5.04
N ALA A 185 -12.27 4.73 -4.56
CA ALA A 185 -13.63 4.54 -4.07
C ALA A 185 -14.63 5.17 -5.05
N VAL A 186 -15.79 4.54 -5.23
CA VAL A 186 -16.90 5.05 -6.03
C VAL A 186 -18.20 4.96 -5.23
N THR A 187 -18.94 6.06 -5.19
CA THR A 187 -20.23 6.10 -4.49
C THR A 187 -21.29 5.30 -5.23
N VAL A 188 -22.02 4.47 -4.50
CA VAL A 188 -23.14 3.68 -4.99
C VAL A 188 -24.40 3.93 -4.16
N VAL A 189 -25.54 3.48 -4.68
CA VAL A 189 -26.82 3.59 -3.99
C VAL A 189 -26.80 2.71 -2.75
N GLN A 190 -27.20 3.28 -1.62
CA GLN A 190 -27.54 2.51 -0.42
C GLN A 190 -29.04 2.25 -0.45
N HIS A 191 -29.44 1.01 -0.74
CA HIS A 191 -30.84 0.62 -0.69
C HIS A 191 -31.33 0.73 0.75
N GLY A 192 -32.41 1.47 0.96
CA GLY A 192 -32.97 1.81 2.27
C GLY A 192 -32.69 3.24 2.73
N ASP A 193 -31.66 3.93 2.19
CA ASP A 193 -31.38 5.36 2.48
C ASP A 193 -32.20 6.22 1.51
N VAL A 194 -33.50 6.27 1.75
CA VAL A 194 -34.50 6.90 0.87
C VAL A 194 -34.37 8.42 0.90
N ASN A 195 -33.92 8.99 2.04
CA ASN A 195 -33.75 10.42 2.19
C ASN A 195 -32.34 10.93 1.80
N LEU A 196 -31.40 10.01 1.51
CA LEU A 196 -30.02 10.26 1.09
C LEU A 196 -29.18 11.00 2.14
N ASP A 197 -29.41 10.73 3.43
CA ASP A 197 -28.67 11.31 4.53
C ASP A 197 -27.45 10.49 4.98
N GLY A 198 -27.22 9.33 4.35
CA GLY A 198 -26.09 8.45 4.60
C GLY A 198 -26.30 7.47 5.75
N ALA A 199 -27.49 7.44 6.35
CA ALA A 199 -27.94 6.42 7.27
C ALA A 199 -29.16 5.70 6.71
N VAL A 200 -29.43 4.50 7.22
CA VAL A 200 -30.72 3.85 7.01
C VAL A 200 -31.44 3.79 8.34
N ASP A 201 -32.49 4.58 8.49
CA ASP A 201 -33.23 4.75 9.74
C ASP A 201 -34.73 5.06 9.55
N VAL A 202 -35.37 5.57 10.61
CA VAL A 202 -36.83 5.83 10.64
C VAL A 202 -37.23 7.01 9.74
N ALA A 203 -36.31 7.92 9.44
CA ALA A 203 -36.55 9.02 8.51
C ALA A 203 -36.76 8.48 7.08
N ASP A 204 -36.04 7.43 6.68
CA ASP A 204 -36.23 6.76 5.39
C ASP A 204 -37.59 6.09 5.28
N LEU A 205 -38.03 5.42 6.34
CA LEU A 205 -39.38 4.88 6.41
C LEU A 205 -40.43 5.97 6.21
N THR A 206 -40.22 7.12 6.84
CA THR A 206 -41.13 8.26 6.73
C THR A 206 -41.17 8.80 5.30
N ALA A 207 -40.00 8.93 4.66
CA ALA A 207 -39.89 9.36 3.27
C ALA A 207 -40.57 8.36 2.31
N LEU A 208 -40.33 7.06 2.50
CA LEU A 208 -40.91 6.00 1.69
C LEU A 208 -42.43 5.89 1.86
N ILE A 209 -42.96 6.06 3.08
CA ILE A 209 -44.40 6.13 3.32
C ILE A 209 -45.01 7.34 2.62
N SER A 210 -44.33 8.50 2.66
CA SER A 210 -44.83 9.71 1.99
C SER A 210 -45.00 9.48 0.49
N HIS A 211 -43.95 8.91 -0.13
CA HIS A 211 -43.92 8.52 -1.54
C HIS A 211 -45.04 7.52 -1.91
N LEU A 212 -45.29 6.51 -1.07
CA LEU A 212 -46.23 5.44 -1.42
C LEU A 212 -47.70 5.76 -1.11
N PHE A 213 -47.98 6.62 -0.12
CA PHE A 213 -49.34 6.75 0.43
C PHE A 213 -49.83 8.18 0.68
N VAL A 214 -48.95 9.17 0.79
CA VAL A 214 -49.33 10.51 1.27
C VAL A 214 -49.34 11.53 0.15
N ASP A 215 -48.16 11.87 -0.39
CA ASP A 215 -48.00 12.94 -1.36
C ASP A 215 -47.65 12.45 -2.77
N PHE A 216 -47.18 11.20 -2.89
CA PHE A 216 -46.71 10.62 -4.15
C PHE A 216 -45.60 11.43 -4.82
N ALA A 217 -44.84 12.19 -4.03
CA ALA A 217 -43.69 12.93 -4.52
C ALA A 217 -42.65 11.93 -5.05
N PRO A 218 -42.11 12.10 -6.28
CA PRO A 218 -41.09 11.20 -6.80
C PRO A 218 -39.85 11.18 -5.90
N LEU A 219 -39.29 10.00 -5.66
CA LEU A 219 -38.01 9.85 -4.99
C LEU A 219 -36.90 10.45 -5.87
N THR A 220 -35.93 11.13 -5.24
CA THR A 220 -34.76 11.68 -5.95
C THR A 220 -33.94 10.57 -6.59
N VAL A 221 -33.78 9.45 -5.89
CA VAL A 221 -33.14 8.22 -6.38
C VAL A 221 -34.11 7.06 -6.13
N PRO A 222 -34.93 6.66 -7.11
CA PRO A 222 -35.89 5.57 -6.94
C PRO A 222 -35.27 4.26 -6.45
N GLU A 223 -34.04 3.95 -6.88
CA GLU A 223 -33.31 2.76 -6.50
C GLU A 223 -33.06 2.66 -4.99
N ALA A 224 -32.89 3.80 -4.29
CA ALA A 224 -32.71 3.82 -2.85
C ALA A 224 -33.97 3.34 -2.10
N GLY A 225 -35.16 3.55 -2.69
CA GLY A 225 -36.42 3.01 -2.19
C GLY A 225 -36.70 1.56 -2.57
N ASN A 226 -35.94 0.96 -3.49
CA ASN A 226 -36.14 -0.42 -3.96
C ASN A 226 -35.37 -1.41 -3.07
N VAL A 227 -35.80 -1.53 -1.82
CA VAL A 227 -35.10 -2.28 -0.76
C VAL A 227 -35.03 -3.78 -1.04
N ASN A 228 -36.00 -4.37 -1.74
CA ASN A 228 -35.97 -5.79 -2.08
C ASN A 228 -35.35 -6.10 -3.46
N CYS A 229 -35.07 -5.05 -4.24
CA CYS A 229 -34.46 -5.09 -5.57
C CYS A 229 -35.29 -5.77 -6.65
N VAL A 230 -36.61 -5.73 -6.51
CA VAL A 230 -37.55 -6.35 -7.43
C VAL A 230 -38.40 -5.26 -8.06
N GLY A 231 -38.12 -4.98 -9.33
CA GLY A 231 -38.97 -4.08 -10.12
C GLY A 231 -38.93 -2.64 -9.61
N THR A 232 -40.11 -2.06 -9.36
CA THR A 232 -40.29 -0.67 -8.95
C THR A 232 -40.64 -0.58 -7.48
N VAL A 233 -40.29 0.55 -6.85
CA VAL A 233 -40.61 0.83 -5.45
C VAL A 233 -42.10 0.61 -5.14
N ASP A 234 -42.39 -0.30 -4.20
CA ASP A 234 -43.74 -0.63 -3.76
C ASP A 234 -43.84 -0.97 -2.26
N VAL A 235 -44.98 -1.53 -1.85
CA VAL A 235 -45.26 -1.87 -0.44
C VAL A 235 -44.35 -3.00 0.08
N ALA A 236 -43.83 -3.86 -0.80
CA ALA A 236 -42.89 -4.90 -0.42
C ALA A 236 -41.54 -4.30 -0.01
N ASP A 237 -41.11 -3.21 -0.63
CA ASP A 237 -39.90 -2.49 -0.19
C ASP A 237 -40.06 -1.86 1.18
N LEU A 238 -41.21 -1.22 1.43
CA LEU A 238 -41.53 -0.69 2.75
C LEU A 238 -41.54 -1.79 3.81
N THR A 239 -42.11 -2.95 3.49
CA THR A 239 -42.11 -4.12 4.38
C THR A 239 -40.68 -4.60 4.64
N GLY A 240 -39.83 -4.64 3.61
CA GLY A 240 -38.41 -4.99 3.73
C GLY A 240 -37.64 -4.01 4.61
N LEU A 241 -37.88 -2.71 4.48
CA LEU A 241 -37.23 -1.68 5.30
C LEU A 241 -37.65 -1.77 6.78
N ILE A 242 -38.93 -2.04 7.05
CA ILE A 242 -39.41 -2.31 8.43
C ILE A 242 -38.75 -3.56 9.00
N ASP A 243 -38.65 -4.62 8.19
CA ASP A 243 -38.03 -5.88 8.60
C ASP A 243 -36.56 -5.68 8.99
N TRP A 244 -35.82 -4.91 8.18
CA TRP A 244 -34.46 -4.49 8.48
C TRP A 244 -34.39 -3.65 9.76
N LEU A 245 -35.21 -2.61 9.92
CA LEU A 245 -35.03 -1.68 11.04
C LEU A 245 -35.51 -2.21 12.39
N PHE A 246 -36.45 -3.16 12.43
CA PHE A 246 -37.13 -3.51 13.68
C PHE A 246 -37.32 -5.00 13.96
N VAL A 247 -37.23 -5.88 12.96
CA VAL A 247 -37.63 -7.28 13.11
C VAL A 247 -36.42 -8.20 13.05
N ASN A 248 -35.80 -8.31 11.88
CA ASN A 248 -34.72 -9.26 11.63
C ASN A 248 -33.34 -8.61 11.52
N PHE A 249 -33.25 -7.28 11.35
CA PHE A 249 -31.97 -6.60 11.19
C PHE A 249 -31.12 -7.08 10.01
N THR A 250 -31.78 -7.68 9.01
CA THR A 250 -31.14 -8.11 7.76
C THR A 250 -31.14 -6.95 6.77
N PRO A 251 -29.96 -6.45 6.34
CA PRO A 251 -29.89 -5.41 5.32
C PRO A 251 -30.51 -5.82 3.98
N SER A 252 -30.77 -4.83 3.12
CA SER A 252 -31.22 -5.08 1.74
C SER A 252 -30.28 -6.08 1.04
N PRO A 253 -30.81 -7.06 0.28
CA PRO A 253 -30.00 -8.01 -0.48
C PRO A 253 -29.16 -7.36 -1.59
N CYS A 254 -29.38 -6.08 -1.93
CA CYS A 254 -28.58 -5.37 -2.94
C CYS A 254 -27.60 -4.36 -2.38
N ASN A 255 -27.50 -4.25 -1.06
CA ASN A 255 -26.37 -3.57 -0.45
C ASN A 255 -25.17 -4.54 -0.51
N PRO A 256 -24.13 -4.25 -1.31
CA PRO A 256 -23.00 -5.17 -1.49
C PRO A 256 -22.14 -5.35 -0.23
N PHE A 257 -22.29 -4.48 0.78
CA PHE A 257 -21.60 -4.51 2.06
C PHE A 257 -22.41 -3.78 3.13
#